data_AF-A0AAU9HE92-F1
#
_entry.id   AF-A0AAU9HE92-F1
#
_cell.length_a   1.000
_cell.length_b   1.000
_cell.length_c   1.000
_cell.angle_alpha   90.00
_cell.angle_beta   90.00
_cell.angle_gamma   90.00
#
_symmetry.space_group_name_H-M   'P 1'
#
loop_
_entity.id
_entity.type
_entity.pdbx_description
1 polymer ?
#
loop_
_entity_poly.entity_id
_entity_poly.type
_entity_poly.pdbx_seq_one_letter_code
_entity_poly.pdbx_strand_id
1 'polypeptide(L)'
;MNRGEKKEPKNSKELTNSNNTEKNNSQKRFTINIFIVVGIAALAAISALGIFIFYFKLGFATKISDWGAVGDFFGGVLNPTFALLSLILIAYTLMQNKKALEQSEKAIDQGTKAIEQNEKALQVSNIELELTRNELANSSKALEEQASLLAVQSFETTFFNMLELHIKNLNRIKLSTSEINQTICDKFELGLTLNKTEYFEGVTAIKLLIQIIDNPPVDSLKNKNAQIAQSLSTFSHIYPKNGHLISTYFIHLYQILKLIDNTQFSYQYKKNYSNILRSQFTNQELSLLILNCLCPIMDNGKLRKLVIEFEVLEHLDICYLEEQNRFRANNPKIDFTIDNIERFIKFDENSKLVKSAFGKNRKMHEYFERKHFLRD
;
A
#
# COMPACT_ATOMS: atom_id res chain seq x y z
N MET A 1 -4.44 -30.89 -25.57
CA MET A 1 -2.99 -31.18 -25.45
C MET A 1 -2.84 -32.62 -24.98
N ASN A 2 -2.06 -33.40 -25.71
CA ASN A 2 -1.96 -34.86 -25.69
C ASN A 2 -1.68 -35.46 -24.30
N ARG A 3 -2.46 -36.45 -23.87
CA ARG A 3 -2.13 -37.35 -22.74
C ARG A 3 -1.08 -38.35 -23.22
N GLY A 4 0.17 -38.15 -22.85
CA GLY A 4 1.24 -39.12 -23.05
C GLY A 4 1.43 -39.98 -21.79
N GLU A 5 0.92 -41.21 -21.83
CA GLU A 5 1.33 -42.26 -20.89
C GLU A 5 2.83 -42.58 -21.09
N LYS A 6 3.65 -42.29 -20.09
CA LYS A 6 5.04 -42.76 -20.04
C LYS A 6 5.06 -44.24 -19.67
N LYS A 7 5.33 -45.10 -20.66
CA LYS A 7 5.78 -46.48 -20.43
C LYS A 7 7.12 -46.45 -19.67
N GLU A 8 7.17 -47.01 -18.47
CA GLU A 8 8.43 -47.32 -17.79
C GLU A 8 9.24 -48.35 -18.59
N PRO A 9 10.58 -48.22 -18.69
CA PRO A 9 11.41 -49.18 -19.39
C PRO A 9 11.64 -50.42 -18.51
N LYS A 10 10.99 -51.55 -18.85
CA LYS A 10 11.20 -52.86 -18.19
C LYS A 10 12.61 -53.46 -18.38
N ASN A 11 13.42 -52.96 -19.34
CA ASN A 11 14.71 -53.57 -19.70
C ASN A 11 15.89 -53.25 -18.77
N SER A 12 15.89 -52.14 -18.03
CA SER A 12 17.06 -51.73 -17.23
C SER A 12 17.20 -52.50 -15.91
N LYS A 13 16.06 -52.88 -15.29
CA LYS A 13 16.02 -53.71 -14.07
C LYS A 13 16.38 -55.17 -14.35
N GLU A 14 16.06 -55.71 -15.53
CA GLU A 14 16.43 -57.09 -15.90
C GLU A 14 17.93 -57.25 -16.21
N LEU A 15 18.55 -56.30 -16.93
CA LEU A 15 20.00 -56.35 -17.18
C LEU A 15 20.84 -56.14 -15.91
N THR A 16 20.39 -55.28 -15.00
CA THR A 16 21.10 -55.04 -13.73
C THR A 16 20.98 -56.23 -12.78
N ASN A 17 19.83 -56.92 -12.75
CA ASN A 17 19.68 -58.16 -12.00
C ASN A 17 20.52 -59.29 -12.59
N SER A 18 20.50 -59.50 -13.91
CA SER A 18 21.33 -60.51 -14.58
C SER A 18 22.82 -60.39 -14.23
N ASN A 19 23.40 -59.19 -14.40
CA ASN A 19 24.80 -58.93 -14.12
C ASN A 19 25.17 -59.09 -12.63
N ASN A 20 24.26 -58.76 -11.71
CA ASN A 20 24.48 -58.96 -10.27
C ASN A 20 24.43 -60.45 -9.90
N THR A 21 23.59 -61.23 -10.57
CA THR A 21 23.46 -62.68 -10.32
C THR A 21 24.69 -63.45 -10.81
N GLU A 22 25.22 -63.10 -11.98
CA GLU A 22 26.46 -63.69 -12.51
C GLU A 22 27.70 -63.32 -11.68
N LYS A 23 27.82 -62.06 -11.26
CA LYS A 23 28.94 -61.60 -10.43
C LYS A 23 28.93 -62.26 -9.05
N ASN A 24 27.76 -62.44 -8.43
CA ASN A 24 27.62 -63.19 -7.18
C ASN A 24 27.96 -64.67 -7.34
N ASN A 25 27.55 -65.31 -8.44
CA ASN A 25 27.86 -66.73 -8.69
C ASN A 25 29.34 -66.96 -8.99
N SER A 26 30.00 -66.07 -9.75
CA SER A 26 31.45 -66.07 -9.96
C SER A 26 32.21 -65.96 -8.64
N GLN A 27 31.79 -65.01 -7.81
CA GLN A 27 32.45 -64.75 -6.54
C GLN A 27 32.26 -65.89 -5.54
N LYS A 28 31.05 -66.46 -5.49
CA LYS A 28 30.72 -67.63 -4.66
C LYS A 28 31.51 -68.87 -5.11
N ARG A 29 31.66 -69.09 -6.42
CA ARG A 29 32.52 -70.17 -6.98
C ARG A 29 33.99 -69.97 -6.62
N PHE A 30 34.49 -68.74 -6.62
CA PHE A 30 35.87 -68.44 -6.25
C PHE A 30 36.13 -68.68 -4.76
N THR A 31 35.25 -68.24 -3.85
CA THR A 31 35.39 -68.54 -2.41
C THR A 31 35.33 -70.04 -2.14
N ILE A 32 34.40 -70.76 -2.79
CA ILE A 32 34.29 -72.22 -2.68
C ILE A 32 35.58 -72.91 -3.11
N ASN A 33 36.17 -72.49 -4.24
CA ASN A 33 37.42 -73.06 -4.74
C ASN A 33 38.60 -72.81 -3.79
N ILE A 34 38.66 -71.65 -3.12
CA ILE A 34 39.68 -71.37 -2.12
C ILE A 34 39.54 -72.27 -0.89
N PHE A 35 38.31 -72.49 -0.41
CA PHE A 35 38.07 -73.41 0.71
C PHE A 35 38.39 -74.86 0.33
N ILE A 36 38.16 -75.26 -0.92
CA ILE A 36 38.53 -76.58 -1.44
C ILE A 36 40.05 -76.73 -1.47
N VAL A 37 40.80 -75.74 -1.97
CA VAL A 37 42.27 -75.80 -2.03
C VAL A 37 42.90 -75.80 -0.64
N VAL A 38 42.40 -74.98 0.28
CA VAL A 38 42.82 -74.99 1.69
C VAL A 38 42.49 -76.34 2.34
N GLY A 39 41.31 -76.89 2.05
CA GLY A 39 40.88 -78.21 2.53
C GLY A 39 41.77 -79.34 2.02
N ILE A 40 42.13 -79.34 0.74
CA ILE A 40 43.03 -80.32 0.12
C ILE A 40 44.44 -80.22 0.73
N ALA A 41 44.96 -79.00 0.91
CA ALA A 41 46.26 -78.79 1.54
C ALA A 41 46.28 -79.29 3.01
N ALA A 42 45.21 -79.03 3.77
CA ALA A 42 45.06 -79.54 5.12
C ALA A 42 44.93 -81.07 5.13
N LEU A 43 44.17 -81.64 4.21
CA LEU A 43 44.03 -83.09 4.06
C LEU A 43 45.38 -83.74 3.73
N ALA A 44 46.16 -83.15 2.81
CA ALA A 44 47.49 -83.63 2.46
C ALA A 44 48.46 -83.57 3.65
N ALA A 45 48.43 -82.49 4.44
CA ALA A 45 49.21 -82.37 5.66
C ALA A 45 48.81 -83.41 6.73
N ILE A 46 47.51 -83.61 6.95
CA ILE A 46 46.98 -84.63 7.88
C ILE A 46 47.32 -86.04 7.39
N SER A 47 47.24 -86.29 6.08
CA SER A 47 47.59 -87.58 5.47
C SER A 47 49.07 -87.87 5.64
N ALA A 48 49.93 -86.87 5.40
CA ALA A 48 51.36 -86.98 5.62
C ALA A 48 51.68 -87.26 7.10
N LEU A 49 51.01 -86.57 8.04
CA LEU A 49 51.11 -86.82 9.47
C LEU A 49 50.66 -88.24 9.85
N GLY A 50 49.54 -88.70 9.27
CA GLY A 50 48.96 -90.01 9.52
C GLY A 50 49.83 -91.15 8.98
N ILE A 51 50.37 -91.01 7.77
CA ILE A 51 51.32 -91.97 7.18
C ILE A 51 52.59 -92.03 8.02
N PHE A 52 53.09 -90.89 8.48
CA PHE A 52 54.25 -90.82 9.37
C PHE A 52 54.01 -91.55 10.70
N ILE A 53 52.89 -91.29 11.38
CA ILE A 53 52.52 -91.95 12.64
C ILE A 53 52.29 -93.46 12.45
N PHE A 54 51.69 -93.86 11.32
CA PHE A 54 51.43 -95.27 11.01
C PHE A 54 52.71 -96.08 10.78
N TYR A 55 53.69 -95.52 10.05
CA TYR A 55 54.95 -96.21 9.76
C TYR A 55 55.94 -96.20 10.94
N PHE A 56 56.03 -95.11 11.70
CA PHE A 56 57.04 -94.97 12.76
C PHE A 56 56.54 -95.33 14.17
N LYS A 57 55.21 -95.43 14.39
CA LYS A 57 54.55 -95.56 15.70
C LYS A 57 54.87 -94.40 16.66
N LEU A 58 53.98 -94.13 17.62
CA LEU A 58 54.17 -93.06 18.60
C LEU A 58 55.26 -93.46 19.62
N GLY A 59 56.48 -92.93 19.42
CA GLY A 59 57.62 -93.11 20.34
C GLY A 59 58.71 -92.05 20.09
N PHE A 60 59.51 -91.75 21.12
CA PHE A 60 60.62 -90.80 21.00
C PHE A 60 61.81 -91.47 20.31
N ALA A 61 62.36 -90.83 19.27
CA ALA A 61 63.53 -91.35 18.58
C ALA A 61 64.76 -91.35 19.52
N THR A 62 65.52 -92.45 19.53
CA THR A 62 66.62 -92.71 20.48
C THR A 62 67.96 -92.10 20.04
N LYS A 63 68.08 -91.65 18.78
CA LYS A 63 69.28 -90.97 18.23
C LYS A 63 68.90 -89.60 17.66
N ILE A 64 69.80 -88.61 17.83
CA ILE A 64 69.63 -87.24 17.31
C ILE A 64 69.52 -87.21 15.77
N SER A 65 70.20 -88.12 15.06
CA SER A 65 70.15 -88.22 13.58
C SER A 65 68.74 -88.49 13.05
N ASP A 66 67.98 -89.28 13.81
CA ASP A 66 66.63 -89.70 13.42
C ASP A 66 65.65 -88.55 13.62
N TRP A 67 65.87 -87.69 14.62
CA TRP A 67 65.18 -86.41 14.75
C TRP A 67 65.46 -85.45 13.58
N GLY A 68 66.68 -85.49 13.01
CA GLY A 68 67.04 -84.76 11.80
C GLY A 68 66.20 -85.19 10.60
N ALA A 69 66.09 -86.50 10.34
CA ALA A 69 65.28 -87.03 9.24
C ALA A 69 63.77 -86.73 9.38
N VAL A 70 63.25 -86.72 10.60
CA VAL A 70 61.87 -86.28 10.88
C VAL A 70 61.71 -84.78 10.59
N GLY A 71 62.70 -83.97 11.00
CA GLY A 71 62.78 -82.55 10.68
C GLY A 71 62.84 -82.28 9.18
N ASP A 72 63.57 -83.10 8.41
CA ASP A 72 63.68 -82.98 6.95
C ASP A 72 62.36 -83.33 6.23
N PHE A 73 61.61 -84.32 6.73
CA PHE A 73 60.28 -84.66 6.19
C PHE A 73 59.29 -83.51 6.42
N PHE A 74 59.21 -82.99 7.65
CA PHE A 74 58.35 -81.86 7.96
C PHE A 74 58.82 -80.57 7.28
N GLY A 75 60.12 -80.31 7.25
CA GLY A 75 60.71 -79.15 6.57
C GLY A 75 60.53 -79.18 5.06
N GLY A 76 60.58 -80.36 4.43
CA GLY A 76 60.40 -80.55 3.00
C GLY A 76 58.94 -80.50 2.52
N VAL A 77 57.97 -80.78 3.40
CA VAL A 77 56.53 -80.85 3.04
C VAL A 77 55.70 -79.73 3.68
N LEU A 78 55.87 -79.41 4.96
CA LEU A 78 55.10 -78.38 5.65
C LEU A 78 55.50 -76.96 5.21
N ASN A 79 56.79 -76.67 5.06
CA ASN A 79 57.19 -75.29 4.71
C ASN A 79 56.67 -74.87 3.33
N PRO A 80 56.80 -75.68 2.26
CA PRO A 80 56.23 -75.32 0.95
C PRO A 80 54.70 -75.25 0.96
N THR A 81 54.01 -76.11 1.72
CA THR A 81 52.55 -76.09 1.81
C THR A 81 52.04 -74.85 2.56
N PHE A 82 52.67 -74.46 3.67
CA PHE A 82 52.36 -73.21 4.36
C PHE A 82 52.72 -71.97 3.54
N ALA A 83 53.81 -72.00 2.77
CA ALA A 83 54.16 -70.92 1.85
C ALA A 83 53.11 -70.76 0.74
N LEU A 84 52.62 -71.85 0.15
CA LEU A 84 51.54 -71.84 -0.84
C LEU A 84 50.23 -71.31 -0.25
N LEU A 85 49.86 -71.75 0.96
CA LEU A 85 48.69 -71.25 1.68
C LEU A 85 48.79 -69.74 1.95
N SER A 86 49.96 -69.28 2.36
CA SER A 86 50.23 -67.86 2.62
C SER A 86 50.11 -67.02 1.34
N LEU A 87 50.64 -67.52 0.21
CA LEU A 87 50.51 -66.87 -1.09
C LEU A 87 49.03 -66.77 -1.52
N ILE A 88 48.25 -67.83 -1.35
CA ILE A 88 46.82 -67.86 -1.68
C ILE A 88 46.04 -66.86 -0.81
N LEU A 89 46.34 -66.80 0.50
CA LEU A 89 45.75 -65.83 1.42
C LEU A 89 46.07 -64.39 1.00
N ILE A 90 47.33 -64.09 0.67
CA ILE A 90 47.73 -62.76 0.17
C ILE A 90 47.02 -62.42 -1.14
N ALA A 91 46.97 -63.35 -2.09
CA ALA A 91 46.25 -63.15 -3.36
C ALA A 91 44.76 -62.89 -3.14
N TYR A 92 44.13 -63.59 -2.19
CA TYR A 92 42.74 -63.37 -1.80
C TYR A 92 42.54 -61.97 -1.19
N THR A 93 43.40 -61.57 -0.25
CA THR A 93 43.37 -60.24 0.37
C THR A 93 43.56 -59.13 -0.67
N LEU A 94 44.51 -59.28 -1.60
CA LEU A 94 44.72 -58.32 -2.69
C LEU A 94 43.49 -58.19 -3.60
N MET A 95 42.85 -59.31 -3.93
CA MET A 95 41.64 -59.29 -4.73
C MET A 95 40.47 -58.65 -3.99
N GLN A 96 40.36 -58.87 -2.68
CA GLN A 96 39.38 -58.21 -1.82
C GLN A 96 39.62 -56.70 -1.75
N ASN A 97 40.88 -56.27 -1.57
CA ASN A 97 41.26 -54.86 -1.56
C ASN A 97 40.94 -54.17 -2.89
N LYS A 98 41.24 -54.82 -4.03
CA LYS A 98 40.88 -54.30 -5.35
C LYS A 98 39.36 -54.10 -5.48
N LYS A 99 38.57 -55.08 -5.04
CA LYS A 99 37.10 -54.96 -5.05
C LYS A 99 36.59 -53.84 -4.14
N ALA A 100 37.18 -53.68 -2.95
CA ALA A 100 36.83 -52.59 -2.04
C ALA A 100 37.14 -51.22 -2.68
N LEU A 101 38.26 -51.11 -3.40
CA LEU A 101 38.64 -49.90 -4.12
C LEU A 101 37.66 -49.58 -5.27
N GLU A 102 37.29 -50.57 -6.08
CA GLU A 102 36.27 -50.39 -7.14
C GLU A 102 34.91 -49.94 -6.58
N GLN A 103 34.54 -50.43 -5.40
CA GLN A 103 33.32 -50.00 -4.71
C GLN A 103 33.45 -48.58 -4.16
N SER A 104 34.61 -48.21 -3.61
CA SER A 104 34.88 -46.86 -3.13
C SER A 104 34.88 -45.84 -4.26
N GLU A 105 35.49 -46.15 -5.41
CA GLU A 105 35.47 -45.30 -6.60
C GLU A 105 34.04 -45.05 -7.09
N LYS A 106 33.21 -46.10 -7.16
CA LYS A 106 31.78 -45.96 -7.51
C LYS A 106 30.99 -45.13 -6.51
N ALA A 107 31.26 -45.29 -5.21
CA ALA A 107 30.62 -44.49 -4.18
C ALA A 107 31.01 -43.01 -4.29
N ILE A 108 32.28 -42.72 -4.62
CA ILE A 108 32.75 -41.36 -4.86
C ILE A 108 32.10 -40.77 -6.12
N ASP A 109 32.02 -41.50 -7.23
CA ASP A 109 31.35 -41.04 -8.46
C ASP A 109 29.84 -40.76 -8.24
N GLN A 110 29.17 -41.59 -7.45
CA GLN A 110 27.79 -41.33 -7.04
C GLN A 110 27.68 -40.10 -6.13
N GLY A 111 28.63 -39.93 -5.22
CA GLY A 111 28.72 -38.77 -4.33
C GLY A 111 28.93 -37.46 -5.08
N THR A 112 29.84 -37.43 -6.05
CA THR A 112 30.08 -36.23 -6.89
C THR A 112 28.87 -35.87 -7.73
N LYS A 113 28.19 -36.85 -8.35
CA LYS A 113 26.93 -36.61 -9.07
C LYS A 113 25.83 -36.05 -8.18
N ALA A 114 25.72 -36.53 -6.93
CA ALA A 114 24.75 -35.99 -5.98
C ALA A 114 25.07 -34.55 -5.55
N ILE A 115 26.36 -34.21 -5.38
CA ILE A 115 26.81 -32.84 -5.08
C ILE A 115 26.47 -31.91 -6.25
N GLU A 116 26.77 -32.31 -7.49
CA GLU A 116 26.46 -31.52 -8.69
C GLU A 116 24.94 -31.24 -8.81
N GLN A 117 24.11 -32.24 -8.49
CA GLN A 117 22.65 -32.08 -8.45
C GLN A 117 22.20 -31.11 -7.34
N ASN A 118 22.78 -31.21 -6.14
CA ASN A 118 22.49 -30.29 -5.05
C ASN A 118 22.92 -28.85 -5.39
N GLU A 119 24.07 -28.66 -6.05
CA GLU A 119 24.53 -27.34 -6.48
C GLU A 119 23.54 -26.71 -7.48
N LYS A 120 23.08 -27.47 -8.47
CA LYS A 120 22.04 -27.02 -9.42
C LYS A 120 20.73 -26.67 -8.72
N ALA A 121 20.28 -27.50 -7.77
CA ALA A 121 19.07 -27.25 -7.00
C ALA A 121 19.19 -25.97 -6.15
N LEU A 122 20.37 -25.73 -5.57
CA LEU A 122 20.66 -24.51 -4.80
C LEU A 122 20.65 -23.27 -5.70
N GLN A 123 21.24 -23.34 -6.89
CA GLN A 123 21.22 -22.25 -7.86
C GLN A 123 19.78 -21.88 -8.26
N VAL A 124 18.97 -22.88 -8.60
CA VAL A 124 17.54 -22.67 -8.90
C VAL A 124 16.81 -22.07 -7.71
N SER A 125 17.06 -22.57 -6.49
CA SER A 125 16.44 -22.04 -5.27
C SER A 125 16.82 -20.58 -5.01
N ASN A 126 18.07 -20.18 -5.26
CA ASN A 126 18.50 -18.79 -5.09
C ASN A 126 17.83 -17.86 -6.11
N ILE A 127 17.71 -18.31 -7.38
CA ILE A 127 17.00 -17.58 -8.43
C ILE A 127 15.52 -17.40 -8.04
N GLU A 128 14.86 -18.46 -7.57
CA GLU A 128 13.46 -18.40 -7.13
C GLU A 128 13.26 -17.43 -5.96
N LEU A 129 14.19 -17.41 -4.99
CA LEU A 129 14.15 -16.46 -3.87
C LEU A 129 14.32 -15.02 -4.35
N GLU A 130 15.20 -14.77 -5.30
CA GLU A 130 15.40 -13.44 -5.89
C GLU A 130 14.14 -12.97 -6.62
N LEU A 131 13.55 -13.83 -7.46
CA LEU A 131 12.29 -13.57 -8.16
C LEU A 131 11.16 -13.30 -7.15
N THR A 132 11.05 -14.09 -6.08
CA THR A 132 10.05 -13.91 -5.03
C THR A 132 10.21 -12.57 -4.32
N ARG A 133 11.44 -12.16 -4.01
CA ARG A 133 11.72 -10.85 -3.41
C ARG A 133 11.32 -9.71 -4.34
N ASN A 134 11.63 -9.84 -5.63
CA ASN A 134 11.26 -8.84 -6.63
C ASN A 134 9.74 -8.74 -6.75
N GLU A 135 9.04 -9.86 -6.84
CA GLU A 135 7.57 -9.88 -6.92
C GLU A 135 6.92 -9.30 -5.66
N LEU A 136 7.47 -9.58 -4.47
CA LEU A 136 7.00 -8.99 -3.22
C LEU A 136 7.23 -7.47 -3.17
N ALA A 137 8.36 -6.98 -3.70
CA ALA A 137 8.62 -5.56 -3.81
C ALA A 137 7.63 -4.87 -4.77
N ASN A 138 7.36 -5.49 -5.93
CA ASN A 138 6.38 -5.00 -6.89
C ASN A 138 4.96 -4.99 -6.31
N SER A 139 4.58 -6.06 -5.60
CA SER A 139 3.30 -6.17 -4.90
C SER A 139 3.15 -5.12 -3.79
N SER A 140 4.20 -4.90 -2.99
CA SER A 140 4.21 -3.85 -1.97
C SER A 140 4.00 -2.46 -2.58
N LYS A 141 4.67 -2.17 -3.70
CA LYS A 141 4.49 -0.90 -4.42
C LYS A 141 3.07 -0.74 -4.96
N ALA A 142 2.51 -1.80 -5.56
CA ALA A 142 1.14 -1.79 -6.06
C ALA A 142 0.12 -1.58 -4.93
N LEU A 143 0.34 -2.16 -3.75
CA LEU A 143 -0.49 -1.94 -2.56
C LEU A 143 -0.43 -0.50 -2.05
N GLU A 144 0.76 0.13 -2.07
CA GLU A 144 0.93 1.54 -1.70
C GLU A 144 0.19 2.46 -2.68
N GLU A 145 0.33 2.23 -3.98
CA GLU A 145 -0.43 2.94 -5.02
C GLU A 145 -1.94 2.74 -4.84
N GLN A 146 -2.39 1.51 -4.57
CA GLN A 146 -3.80 1.22 -4.31
C GLN A 146 -4.34 1.93 -3.06
N ALA A 147 -3.58 1.95 -1.96
CA ALA A 147 -3.96 2.65 -0.73
C ALA A 147 -4.13 4.15 -0.98
N SER A 148 -3.24 4.74 -1.78
CA SER A 148 -3.34 6.15 -2.18
C SER A 148 -4.59 6.44 -3.02
N LEU A 149 -4.94 5.56 -3.97
CA LEU A 149 -6.14 5.69 -4.78
C LEU A 149 -7.42 5.55 -3.95
N LEU A 150 -7.45 4.60 -3.01
CA LEU A 150 -8.58 4.42 -2.09
C LEU A 150 -8.80 5.65 -1.19
N ALA A 151 -7.72 6.29 -0.73
CA ALA A 151 -7.82 7.52 0.05
C ALA A 151 -8.47 8.66 -0.77
N VAL A 152 -8.10 8.81 -2.04
CA VAL A 152 -8.73 9.77 -2.96
C VAL A 152 -10.20 9.44 -3.18
N GLN A 153 -10.54 8.18 -3.49
CA GLN A 153 -11.93 7.76 -3.71
C GLN A 153 -12.83 7.96 -2.48
N SER A 154 -12.31 7.64 -1.29
CA SER A 154 -13.01 7.85 -0.02
C SER A 154 -13.28 9.33 0.25
N PHE A 155 -12.28 10.18 -0.01
CA PHE A 155 -12.45 11.62 0.06
C PHE A 155 -13.51 12.12 -0.93
N GLU A 156 -13.42 11.73 -2.21
CA GLU A 156 -14.35 12.18 -3.26
C GLU A 156 -15.79 11.79 -2.94
N THR A 157 -16.00 10.56 -2.50
CA THR A 157 -17.31 10.09 -2.05
C THR A 157 -17.86 10.97 -0.92
N THR A 158 -17.04 11.26 0.09
CA THR A 158 -17.44 12.12 1.20
C THR A 158 -17.73 13.56 0.74
N PHE A 159 -16.87 14.11 -0.11
CA PHE A 159 -17.01 15.45 -0.67
C PHE A 159 -18.31 15.61 -1.46
N PHE A 160 -18.59 14.71 -2.41
CA PHE A 160 -19.80 14.79 -3.23
C PHE A 160 -21.08 14.56 -2.42
N ASN A 161 -21.05 13.67 -1.41
CA ASN A 161 -22.17 13.53 -0.48
C ASN A 161 -22.43 14.83 0.32
N MET A 162 -21.37 15.49 0.80
CA MET A 162 -21.52 16.77 1.50
C MET A 162 -21.99 17.89 0.57
N LEU A 163 -21.56 17.88 -0.70
CA LEU A 163 -22.02 18.82 -1.72
C LEU A 163 -23.53 18.64 -1.98
N GLU A 164 -23.99 17.41 -2.13
CA GLU A 164 -25.42 17.10 -2.29
C GLU A 164 -26.22 17.55 -1.08
N LEU A 165 -25.73 17.28 0.14
CA LEU A 165 -26.35 17.75 1.38
C LEU A 165 -26.38 19.28 1.47
N HIS A 166 -25.36 19.97 0.96
CA HIS A 166 -25.32 21.43 0.93
C HIS A 166 -26.41 22.01 0.00
N ILE A 167 -26.58 21.43 -1.19
CA ILE A 167 -27.67 21.79 -2.12
C ILE A 167 -29.04 21.48 -1.50
N LYS A 168 -29.19 20.35 -0.80
CA LYS A 168 -30.42 20.03 -0.05
C LYS A 168 -30.68 21.05 1.06
N ASN A 169 -29.65 21.48 1.79
CA ASN A 169 -29.78 22.49 2.85
C ASN A 169 -30.20 23.85 2.30
N LEU A 170 -29.73 24.23 1.10
CA LEU A 170 -30.23 25.41 0.38
C LEU A 170 -31.74 25.30 0.18
N ASN A 171 -32.21 24.21 -0.41
CA ASN A 171 -33.64 24.00 -0.70
C ASN A 171 -34.52 23.91 0.56
N ARG A 172 -33.95 23.61 1.73
CA ARG A 172 -34.65 23.60 3.02
C ARG A 172 -34.81 24.99 3.63
N ILE A 173 -34.15 26.02 3.11
CA ILE A 173 -34.37 27.40 3.54
C ILE A 173 -35.77 27.79 3.07
N LYS A 174 -36.68 27.98 4.04
CA LYS A 174 -38.03 28.45 3.81
C LYS A 174 -38.22 29.78 4.53
N LEU A 175 -38.82 30.75 3.84
CA LEU A 175 -39.12 32.06 4.40
C LEU A 175 -40.53 32.46 4.01
N SER A 176 -41.30 32.93 4.99
CA SER A 176 -42.57 33.59 4.73
C SER A 176 -42.41 35.11 4.78
N THR A 177 -43.16 35.80 3.94
CA THR A 177 -43.24 37.28 3.95
C THR A 177 -43.73 37.83 5.28
N SER A 178 -44.65 37.12 5.96
CA SER A 178 -45.18 37.53 7.26
C SER A 178 -44.16 37.47 8.39
N GLU A 179 -43.34 36.41 8.48
CA GLU A 179 -42.33 36.26 9.55
C GLU A 179 -41.25 37.36 9.46
N ILE A 180 -40.85 37.69 8.23
CA ILE A 180 -39.84 38.72 8.01
C ILE A 180 -40.44 40.11 8.27
N ASN A 181 -41.64 40.38 7.76
CA ASN A 181 -42.32 41.66 8.03
C ASN A 181 -42.51 41.88 9.53
N GLN A 182 -42.89 40.85 10.29
CA GLN A 182 -42.99 40.93 11.75
C GLN A 182 -41.63 41.24 12.40
N THR A 183 -40.57 40.53 11.99
CA THR A 183 -39.21 40.78 12.51
C THR A 183 -38.75 42.22 12.29
N ILE A 184 -39.14 42.81 11.17
CA ILE A 184 -38.79 44.18 10.80
C ILE A 184 -39.69 45.18 11.52
N CYS A 185 -41.00 44.94 11.60
CA CYS A 185 -41.93 45.79 12.35
C CYS A 185 -41.53 45.87 13.83
N ASP A 186 -41.14 44.73 14.43
CA ASP A 186 -40.62 44.66 15.79
C ASP A 186 -39.36 45.52 15.97
N LYS A 187 -38.45 45.53 14.97
CA LYS A 187 -37.18 46.27 15.05
C LYS A 187 -37.38 47.78 14.91
N PHE A 188 -38.28 48.18 14.03
CA PHE A 188 -38.46 49.57 13.62
C PHE A 188 -39.72 50.22 14.19
N GLU A 189 -40.41 49.54 15.11
CA GLU A 189 -41.65 50.00 15.75
C GLU A 189 -42.73 50.40 14.72
N LEU A 190 -42.80 49.69 13.59
CA LEU A 190 -43.77 49.95 12.53
C LEU A 190 -45.11 49.23 12.81
N GLY A 191 -46.21 49.87 12.42
CA GLY A 191 -47.54 49.22 12.43
C GLY A 191 -47.60 48.06 11.46
N LEU A 192 -48.16 46.92 11.89
CA LEU A 192 -48.32 45.72 11.07
C LEU A 192 -49.32 45.97 9.92
N THR A 193 -48.85 45.91 8.68
CA THR A 193 -49.70 45.73 7.50
C THR A 193 -49.78 44.24 7.15
N LEU A 194 -50.96 43.65 7.35
CA LEU A 194 -51.24 42.26 7.00
C LEU A 194 -51.36 42.11 5.48
N ASN A 195 -50.25 41.82 4.82
CA ASN A 195 -50.26 41.33 3.44
C ASN A 195 -50.48 39.81 3.41
N LYS A 196 -50.96 39.29 2.27
CA LYS A 196 -51.10 37.84 2.02
C LYS A 196 -49.77 37.14 2.26
N THR A 197 -49.76 36.08 3.09
CA THR A 197 -48.55 35.30 3.35
C THR A 197 -48.17 34.48 2.12
N GLU A 198 -47.01 34.79 1.56
CA GLU A 198 -46.34 34.01 0.52
C GLU A 198 -45.12 33.31 1.10
N TYR A 199 -44.90 32.07 0.66
CA TYR A 199 -43.77 31.23 1.07
C TYR A 199 -42.77 31.11 -0.08
N PHE A 200 -41.49 31.26 0.26
CA PHE A 200 -40.37 31.15 -0.66
C PHE A 200 -39.40 30.08 -0.16
N GLU A 201 -38.79 29.35 -1.10
CA GLU A 201 -37.87 28.26 -0.80
C GLU A 201 -36.56 28.40 -1.58
N GLY A 202 -35.46 27.88 -1.02
CA GLY A 202 -34.17 27.82 -1.69
C GLY A 202 -33.62 29.19 -2.09
N VAL A 203 -33.12 29.29 -3.32
CA VAL A 203 -32.55 30.53 -3.89
C VAL A 203 -33.58 31.68 -3.87
N THR A 204 -34.87 31.40 -4.05
CA THR A 204 -35.91 32.44 -4.03
C THR A 204 -36.09 33.04 -2.64
N ALA A 205 -35.97 32.22 -1.59
CA ALA A 205 -35.97 32.69 -0.20
C ALA A 205 -34.76 33.58 0.07
N ILE A 206 -33.56 33.17 -0.37
CA ILE A 206 -32.34 33.98 -0.25
C ILE A 206 -32.51 35.32 -0.99
N LYS A 207 -33.07 35.31 -2.21
CA LYS A 207 -33.31 36.54 -2.98
C LYS A 207 -34.25 37.49 -2.23
N LEU A 208 -35.34 37.00 -1.67
CA LEU A 208 -36.28 37.79 -0.85
C LEU A 208 -35.57 38.39 0.37
N LEU A 209 -34.79 37.57 1.08
CA LEU A 209 -34.04 38.03 2.24
C LEU A 209 -33.09 39.19 1.89
N ILE A 210 -32.38 39.11 0.77
CA ILE A 210 -31.45 40.18 0.39
C ILE A 210 -32.20 41.44 -0.07
N GLN A 211 -33.32 41.32 -0.80
CA GLN A 211 -34.15 42.47 -1.15
C GLN A 211 -34.59 43.26 0.08
N ILE A 212 -34.93 42.54 1.14
CA ILE A 212 -35.35 43.10 2.42
C ILE A 212 -34.19 43.77 3.17
N ILE A 213 -33.00 43.14 3.15
CA ILE A 213 -31.79 43.70 3.75
C ILE A 213 -31.35 44.99 3.04
N ASP A 214 -31.55 45.08 1.73
CA ASP A 214 -31.19 46.24 0.91
C ASP A 214 -32.20 47.39 1.02
N ASN A 215 -33.49 47.10 1.18
CA ASN A 215 -34.56 48.11 1.29
C ASN A 215 -35.41 47.90 2.56
N PRO A 216 -34.89 48.25 3.76
CA PRO A 216 -35.68 48.20 4.98
C PRO A 216 -36.86 49.20 4.88
N PRO A 217 -38.07 48.85 5.37
CA PRO A 217 -39.31 49.61 5.14
C PRO A 217 -39.41 50.98 5.83
N VAL A 218 -38.31 51.56 6.33
CA VAL A 218 -38.33 52.88 6.97
C VAL A 218 -37.53 53.91 6.15
N ASP A 219 -38.21 55.01 5.79
CA ASP A 219 -37.62 56.22 5.20
C ASP A 219 -36.63 56.96 6.12
N SER A 220 -36.52 56.56 7.38
CA SER A 220 -35.61 57.18 8.35
C SER A 220 -34.20 56.65 8.14
N LEU A 221 -33.47 57.32 7.24
CA LEU A 221 -32.02 57.57 7.19
C LEU A 221 -31.57 57.65 5.72
N LYS A 222 -32.02 58.71 5.03
CA LYS A 222 -31.58 59.10 3.68
C LYS A 222 -30.13 59.63 3.64
N ASN A 223 -29.19 58.97 4.33
CA ASN A 223 -27.76 59.20 4.15
C ASN A 223 -27.14 57.91 3.55
N LYS A 224 -26.44 58.04 2.42
CA LYS A 224 -25.83 56.92 1.68
C LYS A 224 -24.86 56.09 2.53
N ASN A 225 -24.18 56.69 3.50
CA ASN A 225 -23.29 55.99 4.44
C ASN A 225 -24.09 55.23 5.53
N ALA A 226 -25.27 55.71 5.89
CA ALA A 226 -26.16 55.05 6.85
C ALA A 226 -26.79 53.78 6.25
N GLN A 227 -27.15 53.77 4.95
CA GLN A 227 -27.74 52.62 4.27
C GLN A 227 -26.84 51.36 4.29
N ILE A 228 -25.52 51.52 4.15
CA ILE A 228 -24.60 50.37 4.13
C ILE A 228 -24.45 49.75 5.53
N ALA A 229 -24.29 50.60 6.55
CA ALA A 229 -24.33 50.17 7.95
C ALA A 229 -25.71 49.56 8.31
N GLN A 230 -26.76 49.99 7.62
CA GLN A 230 -28.12 49.47 7.76
C GLN A 230 -28.27 48.06 7.21
N SER A 231 -27.70 47.70 6.06
CA SER A 231 -27.80 46.33 5.53
C SER A 231 -27.16 45.30 6.47
N LEU A 232 -25.93 45.57 6.95
CA LEU A 232 -25.27 44.67 7.90
C LEU A 232 -25.99 44.63 9.26
N SER A 233 -26.46 45.77 9.78
CA SER A 233 -27.22 45.82 11.04
C SER A 233 -28.63 45.23 10.94
N THR A 234 -29.24 45.27 9.74
CA THR A 234 -30.53 44.62 9.44
C THR A 234 -30.33 43.12 9.39
N PHE A 235 -29.31 42.65 8.68
CA PHE A 235 -28.93 41.24 8.70
C PHE A 235 -28.65 40.74 10.13
N SER A 236 -27.83 41.45 10.91
CA SER A 236 -27.49 41.05 12.28
C SER A 236 -28.68 41.01 13.25
N HIS A 237 -29.78 41.71 12.93
CA HIS A 237 -31.01 41.69 13.72
C HIS A 237 -32.03 40.65 13.24
N ILE A 238 -32.07 40.36 11.94
CA ILE A 238 -32.88 39.25 11.40
C ILE A 238 -32.26 37.91 11.80
N TYR A 239 -30.93 37.84 11.90
CA TYR A 239 -30.19 36.61 12.13
C TYR A 239 -30.61 35.84 13.41
N PRO A 240 -30.78 36.46 14.59
CA PRO A 240 -31.16 35.71 15.80
C PRO A 240 -32.56 35.09 15.73
N LYS A 241 -33.51 35.75 15.05
CA LYS A 241 -34.90 35.28 14.93
C LYS A 241 -35.08 34.25 13.80
N ASN A 242 -34.47 34.49 12.63
CA ASN A 242 -34.70 33.69 11.42
C ASN A 242 -33.44 32.97 10.88
N GLY A 243 -32.29 33.16 11.53
CA GLY A 243 -30.99 32.73 11.01
C GLY A 243 -30.63 31.27 11.25
N HIS A 244 -31.45 30.46 11.94
CA HIS A 244 -31.12 29.05 12.18
C HIS A 244 -31.01 28.23 10.88
N LEU A 245 -31.89 28.50 9.90
CA LEU A 245 -31.85 27.86 8.58
C LEU A 245 -30.60 28.26 7.79
N ILE A 246 -30.27 29.56 7.80
CA ILE A 246 -29.11 30.14 7.09
C ILE A 246 -27.79 29.71 7.76
N SER A 247 -27.78 29.65 9.09
CA SER A 247 -26.64 29.18 9.89
C SER A 247 -26.26 27.77 9.47
N THR A 248 -27.23 26.88 9.38
CA THR A 248 -27.00 25.47 9.02
C THR A 248 -26.36 25.36 7.64
N TYR A 249 -26.85 26.14 6.67
CA TYR A 249 -26.31 26.18 5.31
C TYR A 249 -24.84 26.63 5.27
N PHE A 250 -24.49 27.74 5.93
CA PHE A 250 -23.10 28.23 5.96
C PHE A 250 -22.16 27.42 6.87
N ILE A 251 -22.68 26.78 7.93
CA ILE A 251 -21.94 25.79 8.70
C ILE A 251 -21.56 24.61 7.78
N HIS A 252 -22.50 24.13 6.95
CA HIS A 252 -22.18 23.08 5.99
C HIS A 252 -21.12 23.52 4.99
N LEU A 253 -21.20 24.75 4.46
CA LEU A 253 -20.15 25.31 3.61
C LEU A 253 -18.79 25.31 4.31
N TYR A 254 -18.74 25.78 5.56
CA TYR A 254 -17.53 25.74 6.37
C TYR A 254 -16.96 24.32 6.49
N GLN A 255 -17.81 23.32 6.79
CA GLN A 255 -17.36 21.94 6.91
C GLN A 255 -16.79 21.38 5.60
N ILE A 256 -17.39 21.71 4.44
CA ILE A 256 -16.86 21.28 3.13
C ILE A 256 -15.50 21.92 2.86
N LEU A 257 -15.38 23.23 3.06
CA LEU A 257 -14.10 23.93 2.86
C LEU A 257 -13.02 23.41 3.82
N LYS A 258 -13.39 23.13 5.07
CA LYS A 258 -12.50 22.54 6.06
C LYS A 258 -12.09 21.11 5.71
N LEU A 259 -13.02 20.31 5.17
CA LEU A 259 -12.73 18.97 4.66
C LEU A 259 -11.67 19.04 3.56
N ILE A 260 -11.83 19.95 2.59
CA ILE A 260 -10.85 20.17 1.52
C ILE A 260 -9.49 20.61 2.12
N ASP A 261 -9.50 21.59 3.02
CA ASP A 261 -8.29 22.16 3.62
C ASP A 261 -7.46 21.13 4.41
N ASN A 262 -8.14 20.21 5.12
CA ASN A 262 -7.49 19.19 5.95
C ASN A 262 -6.87 18.02 5.17
N THR A 263 -7.07 17.93 3.86
CA THR A 263 -6.46 16.84 3.07
C THR A 263 -4.94 17.03 2.93
N GLN A 264 -4.23 15.92 2.70
CA GLN A 264 -2.79 15.93 2.36
C GLN A 264 -2.53 16.21 0.88
N PHE A 265 -3.56 16.57 0.12
CA PHE A 265 -3.43 16.85 -1.30
C PHE A 265 -2.65 18.13 -1.58
N SER A 266 -2.08 18.23 -2.77
CA SER A 266 -1.48 19.48 -3.24
C SER A 266 -2.54 20.60 -3.29
N TYR A 267 -2.09 21.85 -3.12
CA TYR A 267 -3.00 23.01 -3.18
C TYR A 267 -3.79 23.05 -4.49
N GLN A 268 -3.17 22.69 -5.63
CA GLN A 268 -3.86 22.64 -6.91
C GLN A 268 -5.03 21.65 -6.92
N TYR A 269 -4.84 20.49 -6.29
CA TYR A 269 -5.88 19.47 -6.22
C TYR A 269 -7.02 19.91 -5.27
N LYS A 270 -6.68 20.50 -4.11
CA LYS A 270 -7.66 21.16 -3.21
C LYS A 270 -8.47 22.23 -3.95
N LYS A 271 -7.79 23.06 -4.76
CA LYS A 271 -8.40 24.13 -5.53
C LYS A 271 -9.39 23.61 -6.58
N ASN A 272 -9.16 22.44 -7.16
CA ASN A 272 -10.11 21.81 -8.08
C ASN A 272 -11.45 21.53 -7.38
N TYR A 273 -11.43 20.91 -6.19
CA TYR A 273 -12.67 20.65 -5.43
C TYR A 273 -13.33 21.93 -4.92
N SER A 274 -12.54 22.91 -4.45
CA SER A 274 -13.12 24.18 -4.04
C SER A 274 -13.75 24.94 -5.22
N ASN A 275 -13.20 24.80 -6.43
CA ASN A 275 -13.80 25.36 -7.64
C ASN A 275 -15.11 24.65 -8.02
N ILE A 276 -15.20 23.33 -7.83
CA ILE A 276 -16.46 22.58 -8.01
C ILE A 276 -17.52 23.06 -7.02
N LEU A 277 -17.16 23.21 -5.75
CA LEU A 277 -18.07 23.76 -4.74
C LEU A 277 -18.47 25.20 -5.10
N ARG A 278 -17.49 26.02 -5.49
CA ARG A 278 -17.69 27.43 -5.81
C ARG A 278 -18.63 27.65 -7.00
N SER A 279 -18.60 26.77 -8.00
CA SER A 279 -19.49 26.86 -9.16
C SER A 279 -20.96 26.62 -8.83
N GLN A 280 -21.28 26.11 -7.63
CA GLN A 280 -22.67 25.93 -7.19
C GLN A 280 -23.31 27.21 -6.67
N PHE A 281 -22.53 28.24 -6.30
CA PHE A 281 -23.08 29.45 -5.71
C PHE A 281 -23.63 30.41 -6.75
N THR A 282 -24.83 30.91 -6.49
CA THR A 282 -25.38 32.09 -7.14
C THR A 282 -24.79 33.38 -6.57
N ASN A 283 -24.90 34.48 -7.31
CA ASN A 283 -24.43 35.78 -6.85
C ASN A 283 -25.18 36.27 -5.58
N GLN A 284 -26.43 35.83 -5.41
CA GLN A 284 -27.22 36.00 -4.19
C GLN A 284 -26.57 35.30 -2.99
N GLU A 285 -26.21 34.02 -3.14
CA GLU A 285 -25.55 33.24 -2.09
C GLU A 285 -24.20 33.84 -1.70
N LEU A 286 -23.39 34.25 -2.67
CA LEU A 286 -22.10 34.91 -2.41
C LEU A 286 -22.26 36.26 -1.69
N SER A 287 -23.27 37.04 -2.05
CA SER A 287 -23.58 38.30 -1.36
C SER A 287 -24.01 38.06 0.08
N LEU A 288 -24.85 37.05 0.32
CA LEU A 288 -25.26 36.65 1.66
C LEU A 288 -24.11 36.06 2.48
N LEU A 289 -23.17 35.35 1.84
CA LEU A 289 -21.96 34.81 2.47
C LEU A 289 -21.09 35.94 3.04
N ILE A 290 -20.94 37.05 2.32
CA ILE A 290 -20.22 38.23 2.82
C ILE A 290 -20.88 38.73 4.11
N LEU A 291 -22.21 38.91 4.12
CA LEU A 291 -22.95 39.34 5.32
C LEU A 291 -22.78 38.36 6.48
N ASN A 292 -22.83 37.05 6.21
CA ASN A 292 -22.62 36.01 7.22
C ASN A 292 -21.23 36.08 7.85
N CYS A 293 -20.19 36.24 7.03
CA CYS A 293 -18.80 36.32 7.47
C CYS A 293 -18.45 37.64 8.19
N LEU A 294 -19.24 38.70 7.98
CA LEU A 294 -19.09 40.00 8.65
C LEU A 294 -19.91 40.11 9.94
N CYS A 295 -20.92 39.26 10.11
CA CYS A 295 -21.74 39.24 11.32
C CYS A 295 -20.88 38.91 12.55
N PRO A 296 -20.80 39.79 13.56
CA PRO A 296 -19.93 39.59 14.73
C PRO A 296 -20.24 38.33 15.55
N ILE A 297 -21.46 37.82 15.42
CA ILE A 297 -21.97 36.66 16.15
C ILE A 297 -21.40 35.35 15.56
N MET A 298 -20.78 35.38 14.37
CA MET A 298 -20.41 34.18 13.59
C MET A 298 -18.93 33.81 13.66
N ASP A 299 -18.66 32.61 14.19
CA ASP A 299 -17.46 31.74 14.02
C ASP A 299 -16.06 32.41 14.11
N ASN A 300 -15.95 33.57 14.77
CA ASN A 300 -14.70 34.33 14.95
C ASN A 300 -13.84 34.45 13.66
N GLY A 301 -14.49 34.47 12.48
CA GLY A 301 -13.84 34.56 11.18
C GLY A 301 -13.17 33.28 10.65
N LYS A 302 -13.39 32.08 11.21
CA LYS A 302 -12.78 30.84 10.64
C LYS A 302 -13.31 30.54 9.24
N LEU A 303 -14.62 30.59 9.01
CA LEU A 303 -15.18 30.50 7.65
C LEU A 303 -14.57 31.55 6.71
N ARG A 304 -14.45 32.80 7.15
CA ARG A 304 -13.85 33.88 6.34
C ARG A 304 -12.42 33.55 5.90
N LYS A 305 -11.60 32.93 6.76
CA LYS A 305 -10.24 32.50 6.40
C LYS A 305 -10.26 31.51 5.24
N LEU A 306 -11.16 30.53 5.24
CA LEU A 306 -11.30 29.53 4.17
C LEU A 306 -11.90 30.14 2.89
N VAL A 307 -12.82 31.09 3.01
CA VAL A 307 -13.36 31.87 1.89
C VAL A 307 -12.26 32.62 1.15
N ILE A 308 -11.31 33.21 1.89
CA ILE A 308 -10.11 33.84 1.33
C ILE A 308 -9.18 32.78 0.73
N GLU A 309 -8.94 31.69 1.46
CA GLU A 309 -8.00 30.64 1.04
C GLU A 309 -8.37 30.00 -0.29
N PHE A 310 -9.66 29.75 -0.50
CA PHE A 310 -10.18 29.11 -1.70
C PHE A 310 -10.79 30.06 -2.72
N GLU A 311 -10.67 31.37 -2.51
CA GLU A 311 -11.15 32.42 -3.43
C GLU A 311 -12.63 32.24 -3.81
N VAL A 312 -13.47 31.97 -2.80
CA VAL A 312 -14.88 31.60 -3.01
C VAL A 312 -15.68 32.72 -3.68
N LEU A 313 -15.28 33.98 -3.52
CA LEU A 313 -15.96 35.16 -4.06
C LEU A 313 -15.49 35.56 -5.47
N GLU A 314 -14.66 34.75 -6.14
CA GLU A 314 -14.10 35.09 -7.47
C GLU A 314 -15.16 35.46 -8.52
N HIS A 315 -16.32 34.77 -8.51
CA HIS A 315 -17.40 35.00 -9.48
C HIS A 315 -18.47 35.98 -8.98
N LEU A 316 -18.24 36.66 -7.87
CA LEU A 316 -19.15 37.69 -7.39
C LEU A 316 -19.16 38.87 -8.36
N ASP A 317 -20.33 39.23 -8.87
CA ASP A 317 -20.55 40.45 -9.65
C ASP A 317 -20.57 41.65 -8.71
N ILE A 318 -19.36 42.14 -8.41
CA ILE A 318 -19.08 43.27 -7.52
C ILE A 318 -18.35 44.39 -8.27
N CYS A 319 -18.70 45.64 -7.99
CA CYS A 319 -18.01 46.81 -8.53
C CYS A 319 -17.70 47.84 -7.43
N TYR A 320 -16.61 48.57 -7.63
CA TYR A 320 -16.25 49.72 -6.79
C TYR A 320 -16.88 50.99 -7.35
N LEU A 321 -17.72 51.64 -6.56
CA LEU A 321 -18.38 52.91 -6.90
C LEU A 321 -17.59 54.06 -6.30
N GLU A 322 -16.66 54.61 -7.08
CA GLU A 322 -15.67 55.60 -6.65
C GLU A 322 -16.28 56.87 -6.06
N GLU A 323 -17.26 57.47 -6.74
CA GLU A 323 -17.98 58.68 -6.28
C GLU A 323 -18.67 58.49 -4.92
N GLN A 324 -18.96 57.24 -4.56
CA GLN A 324 -19.70 56.87 -3.36
C GLN A 324 -18.83 56.15 -2.33
N ASN A 325 -17.53 55.98 -2.64
CA ASN A 325 -16.53 55.32 -1.80
C ASN A 325 -17.02 53.99 -1.20
N ARG A 326 -17.66 53.15 -2.02
CA ARG A 326 -18.29 51.88 -1.59
C ARG A 326 -18.23 50.81 -2.67
N PHE A 327 -18.43 49.56 -2.27
CA PHE A 327 -18.64 48.45 -3.19
C PHE A 327 -20.12 48.13 -3.35
N ARG A 328 -20.50 47.65 -4.52
CA ARG A 328 -21.85 47.17 -4.82
C ARG A 328 -21.78 45.79 -5.46
N ALA A 329 -22.46 44.80 -4.89
CA ALA A 329 -22.83 43.62 -5.65
C ALA A 329 -24.05 43.96 -6.52
N ASN A 330 -24.07 43.55 -7.80
CA ASN A 330 -25.09 44.03 -8.75
C ASN A 330 -26.35 43.15 -8.82
N ASN A 331 -26.30 41.90 -8.36
CA ASN A 331 -27.42 40.97 -8.45
C ASN A 331 -27.43 39.96 -7.30
N PRO A 332 -27.99 40.30 -6.12
CA PRO A 332 -28.84 41.44 -5.86
C PRO A 332 -28.01 42.71 -5.66
N LYS A 333 -28.65 43.87 -5.85
CA LYS A 333 -28.07 45.16 -5.47
C LYS A 333 -27.92 45.17 -3.96
N ILE A 334 -26.68 45.18 -3.48
CA ILE A 334 -26.36 45.37 -2.07
C ILE A 334 -25.02 46.07 -1.97
N ASP A 335 -24.95 47.08 -1.11
CA ASP A 335 -23.75 47.88 -0.91
C ASP A 335 -22.95 47.39 0.30
N PHE A 336 -21.62 47.48 0.20
CA PHE A 336 -20.66 47.18 1.25
C PHE A 336 -19.67 48.33 1.42
N THR A 337 -19.24 48.59 2.66
CA THR A 337 -18.18 49.58 2.90
C THR A 337 -16.84 49.02 2.42
N ILE A 338 -15.85 49.90 2.25
CA ILE A 338 -14.48 49.47 1.94
C ILE A 338 -13.94 48.54 3.04
N ASP A 339 -14.09 48.90 4.32
CA ASP A 339 -13.68 48.05 5.46
C ASP A 339 -14.31 46.65 5.39
N ASN A 340 -15.58 46.55 4.98
CA ASN A 340 -16.25 45.27 4.85
C ASN A 340 -15.59 44.36 3.80
N ILE A 341 -15.22 44.91 2.64
CA ILE A 341 -14.60 44.16 1.56
C ILE A 341 -13.12 43.87 1.84
N GLU A 342 -12.40 44.82 2.44
CA GLU A 342 -10.99 44.66 2.78
C GLU A 342 -10.74 43.55 3.82
N ARG A 343 -11.73 43.22 4.66
CA ARG A 343 -11.68 42.03 5.55
C ARG A 343 -11.57 40.68 4.83
N PHE A 344 -11.82 40.65 3.52
CA PHE A 344 -11.66 39.47 2.65
C PHE A 344 -10.36 39.51 1.84
N ILE A 345 -9.45 40.42 2.19
CA ILE A 345 -8.15 40.60 1.55
C ILE A 345 -7.07 40.45 2.62
N LYS A 346 -5.97 39.78 2.24
CA LYS A 346 -4.75 39.67 3.03
C LYS A 346 -3.68 40.52 2.37
N PHE A 347 -3.12 41.45 3.14
CA PHE A 347 -2.00 42.28 2.74
C PHE A 347 -0.72 41.84 3.47
N ASP A 348 0.43 42.13 2.88
CA ASP A 348 1.73 42.06 3.56
C ASP A 348 2.02 43.36 4.34
N GLU A 349 3.19 43.41 4.98
CA GLU A 349 3.65 44.56 5.76
C GLU A 349 3.74 45.86 4.95
N ASN A 350 3.90 45.76 3.62
CA ASN A 350 3.99 46.89 2.70
C ASN A 350 2.63 47.25 2.08
N SER A 351 1.52 46.77 2.63
CA SER A 351 0.16 46.94 2.09
C SER A 351 -0.02 46.39 0.67
N LYS A 352 0.80 45.41 0.26
CA LYS A 352 0.66 44.74 -1.04
C LYS A 352 -0.21 43.49 -0.90
N LEU A 353 -1.00 43.22 -1.93
CA LEU A 353 -1.91 42.09 -2.00
C LEU A 353 -1.14 40.77 -1.91
N VAL A 354 -1.44 39.96 -0.89
CA VAL A 354 -0.93 38.58 -0.74
C VAL A 354 -1.96 37.58 -1.25
N LYS A 355 -3.22 37.73 -0.81
CA LYS A 355 -4.32 36.84 -1.19
C LYS A 355 -5.65 37.53 -1.01
N SER A 356 -6.66 37.20 -1.81
CA SER A 356 -8.02 37.70 -1.62
C SER A 356 -9.06 36.61 -1.87
N ALA A 357 -10.23 36.76 -1.28
CA ALA A 357 -11.36 35.89 -1.60
C ALA A 357 -11.87 36.04 -3.05
N PHE A 358 -11.40 37.06 -3.78
CA PHE A 358 -11.89 37.44 -5.09
C PHE A 358 -11.06 36.87 -6.25
N GLY A 359 -9.98 36.14 -5.98
CA GLY A 359 -9.20 35.44 -7.00
C GLY A 359 -8.88 36.32 -8.22
N LYS A 360 -9.31 35.89 -9.41
CA LYS A 360 -9.13 36.60 -10.69
C LYS A 360 -10.29 37.52 -11.09
N ASN A 361 -11.13 37.94 -10.13
CA ASN A 361 -12.24 38.83 -10.42
C ASN A 361 -11.75 40.15 -11.04
N ARG A 362 -12.14 40.41 -12.29
CA ARG A 362 -11.65 41.56 -13.06
C ARG A 362 -11.93 42.91 -12.36
N LYS A 363 -13.12 43.08 -11.77
CA LYS A 363 -13.51 44.34 -11.14
C LYS A 363 -12.78 44.61 -9.83
N MET A 364 -12.46 43.55 -9.08
CA MET A 364 -11.58 43.68 -7.92
C MET A 364 -10.12 43.92 -8.33
N HIS A 365 -9.66 43.32 -9.42
CA HIS A 365 -8.31 43.59 -9.95
C HIS A 365 -8.14 45.06 -10.37
N GLU A 366 -9.11 45.62 -11.10
CA GLU A 366 -9.16 47.05 -11.44
C GLU A 366 -9.06 47.94 -10.19
N TYR A 367 -9.70 47.54 -9.08
CA TYR A 367 -9.60 48.25 -7.80
C TYR A 367 -8.21 48.11 -7.15
N PHE A 368 -7.60 46.93 -7.19
CA PHE A 368 -6.25 46.70 -6.64
C PHE A 368 -5.17 47.49 -7.37
N GLU A 369 -5.26 47.59 -8.70
CA GLU A 369 -4.39 48.44 -9.52
C GLU A 369 -4.51 49.91 -9.11
N ARG A 370 -5.75 50.42 -9.06
CA ARG A 370 -6.02 51.83 -8.68
C ARG A 370 -5.53 52.20 -7.29
N LYS A 371 -5.55 51.26 -6.34
CA LYS A 371 -5.07 51.46 -4.97
C LYS A 371 -3.58 51.14 -4.79
N HIS A 372 -2.86 50.81 -5.86
CA HIS A 372 -1.46 50.41 -5.83
C HIS A 372 -1.17 49.21 -4.90
N PHE A 373 -2.14 48.30 -4.75
CA PHE A 373 -2.00 47.10 -3.94
C PHE A 373 -1.26 45.97 -4.66
N LEU A 374 -1.19 46.00 -5.99
CA LEU A 374 -0.43 45.01 -6.74
C LEU A 374 1.08 45.24 -6.59
N ARG A 375 1.85 44.16 -6.63
CA ARG A 375 3.32 44.22 -6.73
C ARG A 375 3.65 44.58 -8.17
N ASP A 376 4.59 45.52 -8.33
CA ASP A 376 5.09 45.97 -9.62
C ASP A 376 5.84 44.84 -10.36
#